data_AF-A0A9P0DBK7-F1
#
_entry.id   AF-A0A9P0DBK7-F1
#
_cell.length_a   1.000
_cell.length_b   1.000
_cell.length_c   1.000
_cell.angle_alpha   90.00
_cell.angle_beta   90.00
_cell.angle_gamma   90.00
#
_symmetry.space_group_name_H-M   'P 1'
#
loop_
_entity.id
_entity.type
_entity.pdbx_description
1 polymer ?
#
loop_
_entity_poly.entity_id
_entity_poly.type
_entity_poly.pdbx_seq_one_letter_code
_entity_poly.pdbx_strand_id
1 'polypeptide(L)'
;MNADVFEEYFQQMIEHLQKGSFIVMDNASYYSHLIGRVPNTSWKKDDIIKWLTDRNINFPEKSIKIELLEIVKLNKPPVHYVVVELAKTHGIDGTDMGTS
;
A
#
# COMPACT_ATOMS: atom_id res chain seq x y z
N MET A 1 -17.74 5.73 3.32
CA MET A 1 -16.88 6.47 2.38
C MET A 1 -16.13 5.43 1.58
N ASN A 2 -16.24 5.42 0.24
CA ASN A 2 -15.54 4.46 -0.61
C ASN A 2 -14.15 5.00 -0.97
N ALA A 3 -13.19 4.12 -1.28
CA ALA A 3 -11.82 4.52 -1.58
C ALA A 3 -11.73 5.49 -2.76
N ASP A 4 -12.55 5.29 -3.80
CA ASP A 4 -12.58 6.14 -4.99
C ASP A 4 -12.96 7.59 -4.65
N VAL A 5 -13.94 7.76 -3.75
CA VAL A 5 -14.38 9.09 -3.28
C VAL A 5 -13.27 9.76 -2.47
N PHE A 6 -12.56 9.00 -1.63
CA PHE A 6 -11.43 9.54 -0.89
C PHE A 6 -10.29 9.95 -1.81
N GLU A 7 -9.95 9.13 -2.81
CA GLU A 7 -8.87 9.41 -3.76
C GLU A 7 -9.15 10.71 -4.54
N GLU A 8 -10.40 10.90 -4.99
CA GLU A 8 -10.82 12.14 -5.65
C GLU A 8 -10.67 13.36 -4.73
N TYR A 9 -11.14 13.27 -3.48
CA TYR A 9 -10.97 14.36 -2.51
C TYR A 9 -9.50 14.60 -2.15
N PHE A 10 -8.68 13.55 -2.09
CA PHE A 10 -7.28 13.64 -1.76
C PHE A 10 -6.46 14.26 -2.90
N GLN A 11 -6.75 13.92 -4.15
CA GLN A 11 -6.16 14.57 -5.33
C GLN A 11 -6.51 16.05 -5.36
N GLN A 12 -7.80 16.39 -5.20
CA GLN A 12 -8.22 17.79 -5.12
C GLN A 12 -7.52 18.51 -3.95
N MET A 13 -7.42 17.89 -2.78
CA MET A 13 -6.72 18.49 -1.64
C MET A 13 -5.24 18.77 -1.96
N ILE A 14 -4.54 17.79 -2.54
CA ILE A 14 -3.11 17.89 -2.87
C ILE A 14 -2.83 19.02 -3.84
N GLU A 15 -3.68 19.24 -4.84
CA GLU A 15 -3.52 20.33 -5.81
C GLU A 15 -3.52 21.72 -5.16
N HIS A 16 -4.14 21.85 -3.98
CA HIS A 16 -4.23 23.10 -3.24
C HIS A 16 -3.18 23.22 -2.12
N LEU A 17 -2.34 22.20 -1.91
CA LEU A 17 -1.27 22.24 -0.91
C LEU A 17 -0.08 23.07 -1.39
N GLN A 18 0.42 23.95 -0.52
CA GLN A 18 1.67 24.65 -0.80
C GLN A 18 2.85 23.67 -0.76
N LYS A 19 3.86 23.95 -1.59
CA LYS A 19 5.13 23.21 -1.56
C LYS A 19 5.71 23.22 -0.14
N GLY A 20 6.09 22.04 0.35
CA GLY A 20 6.58 21.85 1.72
C GLY A 20 5.51 21.54 2.78
N SER A 21 4.24 21.38 2.37
CA SER A 21 3.18 20.90 3.27
C SER A 21 3.40 19.44 3.67
N PHE A 22 2.84 19.09 4.82
CA PHE A 22 3.03 17.79 5.45
C PHE A 22 1.71 17.05 5.60
N ILE A 23 1.66 15.81 5.13
CA ILE A 23 0.42 15.00 5.15
C ILE A 23 0.59 13.88 6.18
N VAL A 24 -0.31 13.84 7.15
CA VAL A 24 -0.43 12.76 8.13
C VAL A 24 -1.78 12.08 7.92
N MET A 25 -1.78 10.78 7.67
CA MET A 25 -2.99 10.04 7.28
C MET A 25 -3.24 8.84 8.22
N ASP A 26 -4.33 8.90 8.98
CA ASP A 26 -4.68 7.97 10.07
C ASP A 26 -5.27 6.61 9.59
N ASN A 27 -5.83 6.51 8.38
CA ASN A 27 -6.74 5.39 8.09
C ASN A 27 -6.15 4.20 7.28
N ALA A 28 -5.89 3.08 7.97
CA ALA A 28 -5.45 1.77 7.42
C ALA A 28 -6.29 1.22 6.23
N SER A 29 -7.59 1.56 6.15
CA SER A 29 -8.52 0.97 5.17
C SER A 29 -8.31 1.50 3.74
N TYR A 30 -7.94 2.76 3.57
CA TYR A 30 -7.65 3.35 2.26
C TYR A 30 -6.40 2.73 1.62
N TYR A 31 -5.36 2.49 2.43
CA TYR A 31 -4.12 1.83 1.97
C TYR A 31 -4.36 0.44 1.38
N SER A 32 -5.36 -0.27 1.88
CA SER A 32 -5.73 -1.59 1.38
C SER A 32 -6.32 -1.54 -0.04
N HIS A 33 -6.90 -0.40 -0.43
CA HIS A 33 -7.38 -0.15 -1.79
C HIS A 33 -6.23 0.25 -2.73
N LEU A 34 -5.36 1.18 -2.33
CA LEU A 34 -4.20 1.63 -3.12
C LEU A 34 -3.21 0.50 -3.47
N ILE A 35 -2.89 -0.35 -2.49
CA ILE A 35 -1.89 -1.43 -2.66
C ILE A 35 -2.50 -2.65 -3.37
N GLY A 36 -3.82 -2.62 -3.58
CA GLY A 36 -4.62 -3.80 -3.87
C GLY A 36 -4.73 -4.70 -2.64
N ARG A 37 -5.71 -5.62 -2.70
CA ARG A 37 -6.01 -6.51 -1.59
C ARG A 37 -4.81 -7.41 -1.30
N VAL A 38 -4.16 -7.20 -0.15
CA VAL A 38 -3.02 -8.00 0.28
C VAL A 38 -3.51 -9.38 0.73
N PRO A 39 -2.87 -10.48 0.28
CA PRO A 39 -3.28 -11.81 0.69
C PRO A 39 -3.22 -11.99 2.22
N ASN A 40 -4.21 -12.70 2.76
CA ASN A 40 -4.30 -13.02 4.18
C ASN A 40 -4.65 -14.49 4.39
N THR A 41 -4.81 -14.92 5.64
CA THR A 41 -5.07 -16.34 5.98
C THR A 41 -6.34 -16.90 5.35
N SER A 42 -7.29 -16.08 4.90
CA SER A 42 -8.50 -16.52 4.19
C SER A 42 -8.29 -16.82 2.70
N TRP A 43 -7.19 -16.35 2.09
CA TRP A 43 -6.94 -16.54 0.66
C TRP A 43 -6.55 -17.98 0.32
N LYS A 44 -6.84 -18.44 -0.90
CA LYS A 44 -6.33 -19.74 -1.37
C LYS A 44 -4.84 -19.64 -1.68
N LYS A 45 -4.14 -20.77 -1.61
CA LYS A 45 -2.70 -20.84 -1.89
C LYS A 45 -2.38 -20.29 -3.29
N ASP A 46 -3.17 -20.69 -4.28
CA ASP A 46 -2.97 -20.28 -5.68
C ASP A 46 -3.17 -18.78 -5.89
N ASP A 47 -4.11 -18.17 -5.17
CA ASP A 47 -4.33 -16.71 -5.22
C ASP A 47 -3.15 -15.94 -4.61
N ILE A 48 -2.53 -16.48 -3.55
CA ILE A 48 -1.32 -15.91 -2.94
C ILE A 48 -0.13 -16.01 -3.92
N ILE A 49 0.05 -17.17 -4.56
CA ILE A 49 1.08 -17.40 -5.57
C ILE A 49 0.92 -16.42 -6.74
N LYS A 50 -0.31 -16.25 -7.22
CA LYS A 50 -0.61 -15.29 -8.29
C LYS A 50 -0.25 -13.88 -7.88
N TRP A 51 -0.62 -13.43 -6.67
CA TRP A 51 -0.27 -12.10 -6.19
C TRP A 51 1.24 -11.86 -6.12
N LEU A 52 2.01 -12.86 -5.67
CA LEU A 52 3.48 -12.79 -5.63
C LEU A 52 4.07 -12.73 -7.05
N THR A 53 3.53 -13.53 -7.97
CA THR A 53 3.97 -13.59 -9.37
C THR A 53 3.67 -12.29 -10.12
N ASP A 54 2.47 -11.73 -9.95
CA ASP A 54 2.05 -10.45 -10.55
C ASP A 54 2.92 -9.28 -10.07
N ARG A 55 3.60 -9.43 -8.93
CA ARG A 55 4.53 -8.45 -8.34
C ARG A 55 5.99 -8.80 -8.54
N ASN A 56 6.27 -9.85 -9.32
CA ASN A 56 7.61 -10.35 -9.59
C ASN A 56 8.42 -10.66 -8.31
N ILE A 57 7.73 -11.14 -7.26
CA ILE A 57 8.31 -11.55 -5.98
C ILE A 57 8.62 -13.03 -6.04
N ASN A 58 9.89 -13.39 -5.78
CA ASN A 58 10.32 -14.78 -5.77
C ASN A 58 9.83 -15.50 -4.50
N PHE A 59 9.44 -16.76 -4.68
CA PHE A 59 9.06 -17.66 -3.60
C PHE A 59 9.56 -19.09 -3.92
N PRO A 60 9.83 -19.92 -2.89
CA PRO A 60 10.20 -21.32 -3.12
C PRO A 60 9.05 -22.13 -3.74
N GLU A 61 9.34 -22.96 -4.75
CA GLU A 61 8.35 -23.76 -5.47
C GLU A 61 7.54 -24.71 -4.56
N LYS A 62 8.19 -25.22 -3.50
CA LYS A 62 7.58 -26.13 -2.52
C LYS A 62 6.98 -25.42 -1.31
N SER A 63 6.82 -24.09 -1.35
CA SER A 63 6.35 -23.35 -0.19
C SER A 63 4.93 -23.71 0.23
N ILE A 64 4.71 -23.80 1.54
CA ILE A 64 3.38 -23.96 2.12
C ILE A 64 2.69 -22.61 2.28
N LYS A 65 1.37 -22.60 2.47
CA LYS A 65 0.58 -21.37 2.56
C LYS A 65 1.10 -20.40 3.64
N ILE A 66 1.59 -20.92 4.76
CA ILE A 66 2.13 -20.09 5.85
C ILE A 66 3.39 -19.35 5.40
N GLU A 67 4.34 -20.05 4.79
CA GLU A 67 5.58 -19.45 4.26
C GLU A 67 5.29 -18.40 3.17
N LEU A 68 4.33 -18.68 2.28
CA LEU A 68 3.91 -17.71 1.27
C LEU A 68 3.33 -16.44 1.92
N LEU A 69 2.56 -16.57 2.99
CA LEU A 69 2.03 -15.43 3.74
C LEU A 69 3.14 -14.66 4.48
N GLU A 70 4.20 -15.33 4.93
CA GLU A 70 5.37 -14.66 5.50
C GLU A 70 6.11 -13.84 4.44
N ILE A 71 6.31 -14.39 3.24
CA ILE A 71 6.88 -13.66 2.11
C ILE A 71 6.01 -12.45 1.74
N VAL A 72 4.68 -12.62 1.71
CA VAL A 72 3.74 -11.50 1.49
C VAL A 72 3.91 -10.42 2.56
N LYS A 73 4.06 -10.79 3.84
CA LYS A 73 4.28 -9.82 4.92
C LYS A 73 5.59 -9.06 4.76
N LEU A 74 6.67 -9.75 4.39
CA LEU A 74 7.99 -9.16 4.18
C LEU A 74 8.04 -8.21 2.98
N ASN A 75 7.24 -8.49 1.95
CA ASN A 75 7.17 -7.70 0.71
C ASN A 75 5.96 -6.75 0.66
N LYS A 76 5.24 -6.59 1.77
CA LYS A 76 4.16 -5.60 1.84
C LYS A 76 4.79 -4.22 1.80
N PRO A 77 4.41 -3.34 0.84
CA PRO A 77 4.95 -2.00 0.81
C PRO A 77 4.62 -1.30 2.13
N PRO A 78 5.61 -0.64 2.77
CA PRO A 78 5.36 0.09 3.99
C PRO A 78 4.37 1.22 3.69
N VAL A 79 3.45 1.45 4.62
CA VAL A 79 2.36 2.44 4.51
C VAL A 79 2.89 3.82 4.10
N HIS A 80 4.05 4.18 4.65
CA HIS A 80 4.77 5.41 4.34
C HIS A 80 5.14 5.56 2.85
N TYR A 81 5.53 4.49 2.17
CA TYR A 81 6.03 4.55 0.79
C TYR A 81 4.93 4.94 -0.22
N VAL A 82 3.71 4.44 -0.03
CA VAL A 82 2.59 4.66 -0.95
C VAL A 82 2.10 6.11 -0.92
N VAL A 83 2.03 6.71 0.28
CA VAL A 83 1.65 8.13 0.41
C VAL A 83 2.76 9.03 -0.11
N VAL A 84 4.02 8.69 0.16
CA VAL A 84 5.18 9.44 -0.33
C VAL A 84 5.26 9.40 -1.86
N GLU A 85 5.05 8.27 -2.52
CA GLU A 85 5.05 8.21 -3.99
C GLU A 85 3.90 9.03 -4.61
N LEU A 86 2.71 8.95 -4.04
CA LEU A 86 1.57 9.75 -4.49
C LEU A 86 1.84 11.25 -4.29
N ALA A 87 2.33 11.63 -3.10
CA ALA A 87 2.72 13.00 -2.78
C ALA A 87 3.85 13.51 -3.70
N LYS A 88 4.86 12.68 -3.99
CA LYS A 88 5.97 13.00 -4.90
C LYS A 88 5.51 13.16 -6.35
N THR A 89 4.54 12.36 -6.80
CA THR A 89 3.94 12.52 -8.14
C THR A 89 3.31 13.90 -8.31
N HIS A 90 2.91 14.54 -7.20
CA HIS A 90 2.38 15.89 -7.15
C HIS A 90 3.37 16.95 -6.59
N GLY A 91 4.66 16.62 -6.43
CA GLY A 91 5.71 17.58 -6.03
C GLY A 91 5.77 17.90 -4.54
N ILE A 92 5.31 17.01 -3.67
CA ILE A 92 5.37 17.11 -2.21
C ILE A 92 6.45 16.14 -1.68
N ASP A 93 7.49 16.67 -1.01
CA ASP A 93 8.71 15.92 -0.64
C ASP A 93 8.76 15.38 0.80
N GLY A 94 7.72 15.55 1.63
CA GLY A 94 7.75 15.18 3.05
C GLY A 94 6.50 14.49 3.57
N THR A 95 6.63 13.27 4.07
CA THR A 95 5.68 12.67 5.02
C THR A 95 6.48 12.11 6.21
N ASP A 96 5.91 12.11 7.39
CA ASP A 96 6.45 11.72 8.71
C ASP A 96 5.23 11.07 9.33
N MET A 97 5.27 9.76 9.25
CA MET A 97 4.30 8.92 9.89
C MET A 97 4.86 8.71 11.28
N GLY A 98 4.44 9.57 12.21
CA GLY A 98 4.84 9.52 13.60
C GLY A 98 4.83 8.06 14.08
N THR A 99 6.01 7.54 14.35
CA THR A 99 6.20 6.20 14.88
C THR A 99 5.70 6.21 16.32
N SER A 100 4.57 5.56 16.57
CA SER A 100 4.20 5.09 17.92
C SER A 100 4.48 3.60 18.04
#